data_AF-A0A2D4MGZ2-F1
#
_entry.id   AF-A0A2D4MGZ2-F1
#
_cell.length_a   1.000
_cell.length_b   1.000
_cell.length_c   1.000
_cell.angle_alpha   90.00
_cell.angle_beta   90.00
_cell.angle_gamma   90.00
#
_symmetry.space_group_name_H-M   'P 1'
#
loop_
_entity.id
_entity.type
_entity.pdbx_description
1 polymer ?
#
loop_
_entity_poly.entity_id
_entity_poly.type
_entity_poly.pdbx_seq_one_letter_code
_entity_poly.pdbx_strand_id
1 'polypeptide(L)'
;DFEILAHINIFAFFFLFFLPQANNMGVGVIGIIECNFLKPTHNKQDFDYTNEYRRTIHALGEKLNDYWNEMQAKKTEYPLEVLVEDIQKRPDQTWVQCDICLKWRKLPDGIDHLPEKWYCSYNPDPQFR
;
A
#
# COMPACT_ATOMS: atom_id res chain seq x y z
N ASP A 1 2.39 -9.89 4.96
CA ASP A 1 3.74 -9.46 4.54
C ASP A 1 3.98 -7.97 4.68
N PHE A 2 4.13 -7.51 5.91
CA PHE A 2 4.59 -6.14 6.23
C PHE A 2 6.09 -5.95 5.93
N GLU A 3 6.82 -7.03 5.63
CA GLU A 3 8.26 -7.01 5.33
C GLU A 3 8.60 -6.34 3.98
N ILE A 4 7.67 -6.31 3.02
CA ILE A 4 7.88 -5.64 1.72
C ILE A 4 8.03 -4.12 1.89
N LEU A 5 7.35 -3.52 2.87
CA LEU A 5 7.46 -2.08 3.15
C LEU A 5 8.76 -1.72 3.88
N ALA A 6 9.40 -2.68 4.56
CA ALA A 6 10.63 -2.44 5.32
C ALA A 6 11.89 -2.40 4.43
N HIS A 7 11.87 -3.02 3.25
CA HIS A 7 13.00 -3.07 2.32
C HIS A 7 13.07 -1.90 1.33
N ILE A 8 12.04 -1.06 1.30
CA ILE A 8 12.11 0.27 0.71
C ILE A 8 12.70 1.15 1.80
N ASN A 9 13.77 1.89 1.53
CA ASN A 9 14.51 2.77 2.46
C ASN A 9 13.68 3.95 3.04
N ILE A 10 12.42 3.72 3.40
CA ILE A 10 11.50 4.68 3.99
C ILE A 10 11.44 4.37 5.48
N PHE A 11 12.38 4.95 6.22
CA PHE A 11 12.26 5.15 7.67
C PHE A 11 11.21 6.22 8.02
N ALA A 12 10.19 6.41 7.18
CA ALA A 12 9.08 7.31 7.43
C ALA A 12 7.81 6.47 7.61
N PHE A 13 7.59 6.05 8.86
CA PHE A 13 6.28 5.85 9.47
C PHE A 13 5.11 5.70 8.50
N PHE A 14 4.85 4.46 8.10
CA PHE A 14 3.61 4.14 7.45
C PHE A 14 2.48 4.29 8.47
N PHE A 15 1.61 5.29 8.26
CA PHE A 15 0.29 5.25 8.89
C PHE A 15 -0.53 4.17 8.19
N LEU A 16 -0.49 2.95 8.73
CA LEU A 16 -1.50 1.96 8.39
C LEU A 16 -2.80 2.40 9.07
N PHE A 17 -3.54 3.30 8.43
CA PHE A 17 -4.79 3.78 8.97
C PHE A 17 -5.87 2.72 8.73
N PHE A 18 -6.04 1.83 9.69
CA PHE A 18 -7.24 1.01 9.78
C PHE A 18 -8.30 1.87 10.47
N LEU A 19 -9.37 2.21 9.78
CA LEU A 19 -10.53 2.88 10.39
C LEU A 19 -11.46 1.81 10.97
N PRO A 20 -11.48 1.54 12.29
CA PRO A 20 -12.63 0.95 12.91
C PRO A 20 -13.62 2.09 13.20
N GLN A 21 -14.32 2.60 12.18
CA GLN A 21 -15.57 3.29 12.46
C GLN A 21 -16.68 2.26 12.61
N ALA A 22 -17.58 2.51 13.57
CA ALA A 22 -18.74 1.66 13.83
C ALA A 22 -19.47 1.31 12.52
N ASN A 23 -19.87 0.05 12.36
CA ASN A 23 -20.60 -0.52 11.22
C ASN A 23 -19.76 -0.96 9.99
N ASN A 24 -18.55 -1.50 10.18
CA ASN A 24 -17.73 -2.12 9.12
C ASN A 24 -17.33 -1.20 7.94
N MET A 25 -17.47 0.12 8.08
CA MET A 25 -17.07 1.06 7.05
C MET A 25 -15.53 1.15 6.96
N GLY A 26 -14.98 1.11 5.76
CA GLY A 26 -13.54 1.25 5.52
C GLY A 26 -12.70 0.00 5.78
N VAL A 27 -13.31 -1.15 6.11
CA VAL A 27 -12.59 -2.41 6.34
C VAL A 27 -11.86 -2.83 5.06
N GLY A 28 -10.53 -3.00 5.16
CA GLY A 28 -9.67 -3.42 4.06
C GLY A 28 -9.06 -2.28 3.24
N VAL A 29 -9.41 -1.02 3.52
CA VAL A 29 -8.74 0.14 2.90
C VAL A 29 -7.40 0.39 3.60
N ILE A 30 -6.34 0.60 2.82
CA ILE A 30 -5.01 0.97 3.32
C ILE A 30 -4.61 2.30 2.66
N GLY A 31 -4.34 3.31 3.48
CA GLY A 31 -3.69 4.55 3.06
C GLY A 31 -2.19 4.48 3.28
N ILE A 32 -1.41 5.00 2.34
CA ILE A 32 0.05 5.14 2.46
C ILE A 32 0.39 6.61 2.20
N ILE A 33 1.12 7.22 3.14
CA ILE A 33 1.57 8.62 3.04
C ILE A 33 2.95 8.77 3.67
N GLU A 34 3.81 9.56 3.02
CA GLU A 34 5.11 9.97 3.57
C GLU A 34 5.00 11.40 4.15
N CYS A 35 5.29 11.56 5.44
CA CYS A 35 5.09 12.80 6.17
C CYS A 35 6.41 13.41 6.67
N ASN A 36 7.30 13.81 5.77
CA ASN A 36 8.62 14.39 6.11
C ASN A 36 8.56 15.70 6.90
N PHE A 37 7.40 16.36 6.94
CA PHE A 37 7.16 17.58 7.71
C PHE A 37 6.73 17.32 9.16
N LEU A 38 6.38 16.08 9.51
CA LEU A 38 6.04 15.71 10.88
C LEU A 38 7.29 15.29 11.65
N LYS A 39 7.29 15.54 12.96
CA LYS A 39 8.40 15.20 13.84
C LYS A 39 8.15 13.86 14.50
N PRO A 40 9.01 12.85 14.31
CA PRO A 40 8.86 11.57 14.97
C PRO A 40 9.13 11.70 16.48
N THR A 41 8.45 10.90 17.28
CA THR A 41 8.72 10.78 18.71
C THR A 41 10.07 10.10 18.96
N HIS A 42 10.58 10.20 20.20
CA HIS A 42 11.91 9.69 20.57
C HIS A 42 12.15 8.22 20.20
N ASN A 43 11.16 7.34 20.38
CA ASN A 43 11.27 5.91 20.07
C ASN A 43 11.01 5.58 18.59
N LYS A 44 10.72 6.61 17.79
CA LYS A 44 10.32 6.51 16.40
C LYS A 44 9.16 5.53 16.13
N GLN A 45 8.16 5.49 17.01
CA GLN A 45 6.94 4.68 16.84
C GLN A 45 5.68 5.54 16.70
N ASP A 46 5.79 6.86 16.89
CA ASP A 46 4.70 7.81 16.63
C ASP A 46 5.27 9.17 16.15
N PHE A 47 4.40 10.15 15.94
CA PHE A 47 4.74 11.55 15.72
C PHE A 47 4.32 12.43 16.89
N ASP A 48 4.99 13.56 17.06
CA ASP A 48 4.59 14.57 18.04
C ASP A 48 3.17 15.05 17.76
N TYR A 49 2.35 15.15 18.81
CA TYR A 49 0.93 15.53 18.74
C TYR A 49 0.72 17.04 18.48
N THR A 50 1.16 17.48 17.32
CA THR A 50 1.13 18.86 16.85
C THR A 50 -0.19 19.21 16.15
N ASN A 51 -0.37 20.48 15.78
CA ASN A 51 -1.52 20.86 14.96
C ASN A 51 -1.37 20.32 13.53
N GLU A 52 -0.16 20.29 13.01
CA GLU A 52 0.20 19.73 11.71
C GLU A 52 -0.19 18.26 11.66
N TYR A 53 0.21 17.48 12.66
CA TYR A 53 -0.18 16.07 12.81
C TYR A 53 -1.70 15.88 12.76
N ARG A 54 -2.44 16.59 13.61
CA ARG A 54 -3.91 16.50 13.69
C ARG A 54 -4.58 16.84 12.37
N ARG A 55 -4.11 17.88 11.68
CA ARG A 55 -4.63 18.27 10.36
C ARG A 55 -4.34 17.22 9.29
N THR A 56 -3.15 16.61 9.31
CA THR A 56 -2.79 15.52 8.40
C THR A 56 -3.69 14.31 8.60
N ILE A 57 -3.89 13.87 9.85
CA ILE A 57 -4.76 12.73 10.15
C ILE A 57 -6.22 13.02 9.77
N HIS A 58 -6.72 14.22 10.03
CA HIS A 58 -8.07 14.62 9.62
C HIS A 58 -8.24 14.55 8.09
N ALA A 59 -7.34 15.21 7.34
CA ALA A 59 -7.40 15.23 5.89
C ALA A 59 -7.26 13.83 5.27
N LEU A 60 -6.40 12.98 5.84
CA LEU A 60 -6.27 11.59 5.42
C LEU A 60 -7.57 10.81 5.66
N GLY A 61 -8.21 10.99 6.82
CA GLY A 61 -9.51 10.38 7.13
C GLY A 61 -10.61 10.77 6.14
N GLU A 62 -10.71 12.05 5.79
CA GLU A 62 -11.65 12.53 4.77
C GLU A 62 -11.39 11.88 3.41
N LYS A 63 -10.13 11.83 2.97
CA LYS A 63 -9.77 11.22 1.68
C LYS A 63 -10.01 9.72 1.61
N LEU A 64 -9.75 8.99 2.70
CA LEU A 64 -10.04 7.57 2.78
C LEU A 64 -11.54 7.29 2.77
N ASN A 65 -12.34 8.16 3.39
CA ASN A 65 -13.80 8.07 3.34
C ASN A 65 -14.34 8.35 1.94
N ASP A 66 -13.84 9.39 1.25
CA ASP A 66 -14.18 9.68 -0.14
C ASP A 66 -13.89 8.47 -1.04
N TYR A 67 -12.67 7.89 -0.92
CA TYR A 67 -12.27 6.70 -1.66
C TYR A 67 -13.19 5.50 -1.39
N TRP A 68 -13.50 5.23 -0.12
CA TRP A 68 -14.39 4.12 0.25
C TRP A 68 -15.77 4.28 -0.40
N ASN A 69 -16.37 5.46 -0.31
CA ASN A 69 -17.69 5.73 -0.88
C ASN A 69 -17.69 5.58 -2.40
N GLU A 70 -16.64 6.04 -3.07
CA GLU A 70 -16.47 5.84 -4.51
C GLU A 70 -16.39 4.35 -4.88
N MET A 71 -15.62 3.55 -4.13
CA MET A 71 -15.51 2.11 -4.37
C MET A 71 -16.83 1.36 -4.13
N GLN A 72 -17.64 1.77 -3.14
CA GLN A 72 -18.97 1.19 -2.92
C GLN A 72 -19.96 1.57 -4.04
N ALA A 73 -19.91 2.81 -4.53
CA ALA A 73 -20.74 3.25 -5.65
C ALA A 73 -20.43 2.45 -6.92
N LYS A 74 -19.15 2.29 -7.25
CA LYS A 74 -18.71 1.48 -8.37
C LYS A 74 -19.17 0.02 -8.23
N LYS A 75 -19.05 -0.58 -7.05
CA LYS A 75 -19.57 -1.92 -6.71
C LYS A 75 -21.08 -2.10 -6.94
N THR A 76 -21.86 -1.01 -6.90
CA THR A 76 -23.31 -1.04 -7.14
C THR A 76 -23.64 -0.96 -8.64
N GLU A 77 -22.79 -0.31 -9.43
CA GLU A 77 -22.92 -0.17 -10.88
C GLU A 77 -22.56 -1.48 -11.64
N TYR A 78 -21.68 -2.30 -11.06
CA TYR A 78 -21.31 -3.62 -11.55
C TYR A 78 -21.62 -4.73 -10.51
N PRO A 79 -22.68 -5.55 -10.68
CA PRO A 79 -23.01 -6.58 -9.69
C PRO A 79 -21.87 -7.60 -9.50
N LEU A 80 -21.53 -7.85 -8.23
CA LEU A 80 -20.32 -8.49 -7.70
C LEU A 80 -19.89 -9.87 -8.24
N GLU A 81 -20.72 -10.63 -8.95
CA GLU A 81 -20.38 -12.03 -9.26
C GLU A 81 -19.19 -12.16 -10.21
N VAL A 82 -18.94 -11.17 -11.05
CA VAL A 82 -17.77 -11.14 -11.96
C VAL A 82 -16.53 -10.53 -11.30
N LEU A 83 -16.70 -9.71 -10.25
CA LEU A 83 -15.61 -8.93 -9.65
C LEU A 83 -15.11 -9.50 -8.33
N VAL A 84 -15.87 -10.33 -7.63
CA VAL A 84 -15.42 -10.88 -6.33
C VAL A 84 -14.35 -11.95 -6.51
N GLU A 85 -14.31 -12.67 -7.64
CA GLU A 85 -13.24 -13.63 -7.93
C GLU A 85 -11.95 -12.94 -8.44
N ASP A 86 -12.05 -11.83 -9.17
CA ASP A 86 -10.87 -11.07 -9.67
C ASP A 86 -10.36 -9.99 -8.68
N ILE A 87 -11.22 -9.41 -7.83
CA ILE A 87 -10.82 -8.51 -6.72
C ILE A 87 -10.25 -9.31 -5.54
N GLN A 88 -10.20 -10.65 -5.60
CA GLN A 88 -9.52 -11.45 -4.60
C GLN A 88 -8.00 -11.18 -4.59
N LYS A 89 -7.63 -10.15 -3.83
CA LYS A 89 -6.39 -10.00 -3.07
C LYS A 89 -5.08 -9.96 -3.86
N ARG A 90 -5.11 -9.92 -5.19
CA ARG A 90 -3.90 -9.70 -5.97
C ARG A 90 -3.60 -8.19 -6.02
N PRO A 91 -2.34 -7.79 -5.80
CA PRO A 91 -1.96 -6.40 -5.99
C PRO A 91 -2.15 -6.04 -7.47
N ASP A 92 -2.59 -4.82 -7.75
CA ASP A 92 -2.68 -4.28 -9.14
C ASP A 92 -1.32 -4.36 -9.86
N GLN A 93 -0.23 -4.40 -9.09
CA GLN A 93 1.11 -4.51 -9.60
C GLN A 93 2.02 -5.32 -8.68
N THR A 94 2.59 -6.40 -9.22
CA THR A 94 3.66 -7.15 -8.54
C THR A 94 5.02 -6.51 -8.79
N TRP A 95 5.80 -6.35 -7.72
CA TRP A 95 7.18 -5.86 -7.74
C TRP A 95 8.10 -6.84 -7.02
N VAL A 96 9.34 -6.98 -7.49
CA VAL A 96 10.38 -7.82 -6.87
C VAL A 96 11.68 -7.02 -6.69
N GLN A 97 12.38 -7.23 -5.58
CA GLN A 97 13.70 -6.65 -5.34
C GLN A 97 14.78 -7.57 -5.87
N CYS A 98 15.75 -7.02 -6.61
CA CYS A 98 16.93 -7.76 -7.06
C CYS A 98 17.93 -7.97 -5.92
N ASP A 99 18.34 -9.22 -5.67
CA ASP A 99 19.30 -9.57 -4.62
C ASP A 99 20.73 -9.06 -4.85
N ILE A 100 21.07 -8.65 -6.08
CA ILE A 100 22.41 -8.11 -6.40
C ILE A 100 22.43 -6.59 -6.31
N CYS A 101 21.49 -5.90 -6.94
CA CYS A 101 21.53 -4.44 -7.10
C CYS A 101 20.50 -3.70 -6.23
N LEU A 102 19.67 -4.43 -5.49
CA LEU A 102 18.62 -3.93 -4.57
C LEU A 102 17.54 -3.06 -5.24
N LYS A 103 17.53 -2.97 -6.58
CA LYS A 103 16.52 -2.25 -7.35
C LYS A 103 15.22 -3.06 -7.41
N TRP A 104 14.12 -2.34 -7.32
CA TRP A 104 12.77 -2.88 -7.52
C TRP A 104 12.43 -2.97 -9.00
N ARG A 105 11.88 -4.10 -9.42
CA ARG A 105 11.48 -4.37 -10.80
C ARG A 105 10.00 -4.72 -10.87
N LYS A 106 9.31 -4.11 -11.82
CA LYS A 106 7.93 -4.41 -12.19
C LYS A 106 7.89 -5.79 -12.84
N LEU A 107 6.92 -6.61 -12.45
CA LEU A 107 6.66 -7.91 -13.08
C LEU A 107 5.36 -7.87 -13.89
N PRO A 108 5.25 -8.64 -14.99
CA PRO A 108 3.96 -8.88 -15.64
C PRO A 108 2.96 -9.58 -14.72
N ASP A 109 1.69 -9.46 -15.05
CA ASP A 109 0.61 -10.13 -14.31
C ASP A 109 0.69 -11.65 -14.44
N GLY A 110 0.21 -12.36 -13.41
CA GLY A 110 0.17 -13.83 -13.37
C GLY A 110 1.44 -14.53 -12.85
N ILE A 111 2.45 -13.79 -12.41
CA ILE A 111 3.61 -14.36 -11.71
C ILE A 111 3.30 -14.45 -10.21
N ASP A 112 2.83 -15.61 -9.77
CA ASP A 112 2.45 -15.85 -8.37
C ASP A 112 3.60 -16.43 -7.51
N HIS A 113 4.58 -17.08 -8.14
CA HIS A 113 5.67 -17.78 -7.44
C HIS A 113 7.02 -17.28 -7.91
N LEU A 114 7.78 -16.67 -7.00
CA LEU A 114 9.14 -16.23 -7.23
C LEU A 114 10.14 -17.15 -6.51
N PRO A 115 11.35 -17.34 -7.05
CA PRO A 115 12.42 -18.01 -6.34
C PRO A 115 12.82 -17.22 -5.08
N GLU A 116 13.44 -17.89 -4.10
CA GLU A 116 13.96 -17.25 -2.88
C GLU A 116 14.97 -16.13 -3.20
N LYS A 117 15.75 -16.30 -4.28
CA LYS A 117 16.64 -15.26 -4.82
C LYS A 117 16.24 -14.87 -6.23
N TRP A 118 16.10 -13.58 -6.48
CA TRP A 118 15.70 -13.03 -7.76
C TRP A 118 16.70 -11.98 -8.26
N TYR A 119 17.00 -12.00 -9.56
CA TYR A 119 17.98 -11.11 -10.18
C TYR A 119 17.40 -10.40 -11.40
N CYS A 120 17.90 -9.21 -11.74
CA CYS A 120 17.44 -8.45 -12.91
C CYS A 120 17.49 -9.28 -14.20
N SER A 121 18.49 -10.14 -14.37
CA SER A 121 18.61 -11.05 -15.52
C SER A 121 17.42 -11.99 -15.71
N TYR A 122 16.61 -12.23 -14.67
CA TYR A 122 15.38 -13.04 -14.73
C TYR A 122 14.15 -12.24 -15.15
N ASN A 123 14.29 -10.93 -15.37
CA ASN A 123 13.17 -10.10 -15.78
C ASN A 123 12.70 -10.50 -17.20
N PRO A 124 11.40 -10.86 -17.36
CA PRO A 124 10.86 -11.16 -18.68
C PRO A 124 10.96 -9.94 -19.61
N ASP A 125 10.86 -8.72 -19.06
CA ASP A 125 11.04 -7.47 -19.81
C ASP A 125 12.52 -7.26 -20.17
N PRO A 126 12.89 -7.28 -21.47
CA PRO A 126 14.27 -7.08 -21.91
C PRO A 126 14.87 -5.73 -21.51
N GLN A 127 14.04 -4.69 -21.29
CA GLN A 127 14.53 -3.36 -20.89
C GLN A 127 15.07 -3.33 -19.46
N PHE A 128 14.69 -4.30 -18.64
CA PHE A 128 15.00 -4.33 -17.22
C PHE A 128 15.84 -5.53 -16.79
N ARG A 129 16.48 -6.22 -17.76
CA ARG A 129 17.51 -7.23 -17.49
C ARG A 129 18.82 -6.62 -17.00
#